data_AF-A0A6H2DUP8-F1
#
_entry.id   AF-A0A6H2DUP8-F1
#
_cell.length_a   1.000
_cell.length_b   1.000
_cell.length_c   1.000
_cell.angle_alpha   90.00
_cell.angle_beta   90.00
_cell.angle_gamma   90.00
#
_symmetry.space_group_name_H-M   'P 1'
#
loop_
_entity.id
_entity.type
_entity.pdbx_description
1 polymer ?
#
loop_
_entity_poly.entity_id
_entity_poly.type
_entity_poly.pdbx_seq_one_letter_code
_entity_poly.pdbx_strand_id
1 'polypeptide(L)'
;MQQRRKRRKRRQKSKFALRRKKWLVILLCIAFLASICAGVSYYFLNNKAGKQLFASVKKDEPVDNGTSQNLNSIKVGFWNILNYDDNPTKVGKKFQQENLAKVIKHLNPDVIGLVEVNSGDPKKPNSVANLTKKLNELENAQTYTSITSDPVFGEGNEGSTERYLLFIKNQ
;
A
#
# COMPACT_ATOMS: atom_id res chain seq x y z
N MET A 1 35.76 -47.96 23.03
CA MET A 1 34.45 -47.80 22.33
C MET A 1 33.37 -47.02 23.13
N GLN A 2 33.29 -47.17 24.47
CA GLN A 2 32.23 -46.55 25.29
C GLN A 2 32.22 -45.01 25.34
N GLN A 3 33.38 -44.34 25.29
CA GLN A 3 33.46 -42.87 25.31
C GLN A 3 32.83 -42.20 24.07
N ARG A 4 32.91 -42.84 22.89
CA ARG A 4 32.29 -42.33 21.64
C ARG A 4 30.76 -42.37 21.72
N ARG A 5 30.17 -43.38 22.40
CA ARG A 5 28.72 -43.48 22.62
C ARG A 5 28.20 -42.39 23.59
N LYS A 6 28.93 -42.07 24.66
CA LYS A 6 28.58 -40.98 25.58
C LYS A 6 28.61 -39.60 24.89
N ARG A 7 29.59 -39.33 24.02
CA ARG A 7 29.68 -38.06 23.26
C ARG A 7 28.53 -37.89 22.25
N ARG A 8 28.09 -38.96 21.57
CA ARG A 8 26.92 -38.91 20.66
C ARG A 8 25.62 -38.60 21.40
N LYS A 9 25.38 -39.21 22.57
CA LYS A 9 24.20 -38.92 23.42
C LYS A 9 24.16 -37.45 23.88
N ARG A 10 25.31 -36.87 24.27
CA ARG A 10 25.39 -35.44 24.66
C ARG A 10 25.08 -34.50 23.48
N ARG A 11 25.62 -34.79 22.29
CA ARG A 11 25.34 -34.00 21.08
C ARG A 11 23.86 -34.07 20.67
N GLN A 12 23.22 -35.23 20.75
CA GLN A 12 21.78 -35.34 20.47
C GLN A 12 20.94 -34.55 21.48
N LYS A 13 21.21 -34.64 22.79
CA LYS A 13 20.50 -33.85 23.81
C LYS A 13 20.63 -32.34 23.58
N SER A 14 21.80 -31.86 23.17
CA SER A 14 22.01 -30.42 22.86
C SER A 14 21.20 -29.95 21.65
N LYS A 15 21.06 -30.79 20.61
CA LYS A 15 20.26 -30.47 19.41
C LYS A 15 18.77 -30.42 19.72
N PHE A 16 18.26 -31.31 20.59
CA PHE A 16 16.88 -31.28 21.04
C PHE A 16 16.57 -30.04 21.90
N ALA A 17 17.48 -29.66 22.80
CA ALA A 17 17.33 -28.45 23.60
C ALA A 17 17.30 -27.18 22.72
N LEU A 18 18.16 -27.11 21.70
CA LEU A 18 18.20 -25.99 20.76
C LEU A 18 16.92 -25.89 19.92
N ARG A 19 16.38 -27.03 19.46
CA ARG A 19 15.10 -27.07 18.72
C ARG A 19 13.94 -26.59 19.60
N ARG A 20 13.83 -27.03 20.85
CA ARG A 20 12.77 -26.58 21.78
C ARG A 20 12.83 -25.07 22.04
N LYS A 21 14.03 -24.49 22.20
CA LYS A 21 14.17 -23.04 22.38
C LYS A 21 13.68 -22.25 21.15
N LYS A 22 13.97 -22.72 19.93
CA LYS A 22 13.47 -22.07 18.70
C LYS A 22 11.95 -22.10 18.58
N TRP A 23 11.32 -23.23 18.92
CA TRP A 23 9.85 -23.35 18.91
C TRP A 23 9.19 -22.44 19.97
N LEU A 24 9.77 -22.31 21.16
CA LEU A 24 9.26 -21.40 22.19
C LEU A 24 9.32 -19.93 21.76
N VAL A 25 10.38 -19.51 21.07
CA VAL A 25 10.48 -18.13 20.54
C VAL A 25 9.40 -17.87 19.48
N ILE A 26 9.15 -18.82 18.58
CA ILE A 26 8.10 -18.69 17.56
C ILE A 26 6.72 -18.57 18.21
N LEU A 27 6.43 -19.40 19.22
CA LEU A 27 5.14 -19.34 19.93
C LEU A 27 4.96 -18.01 20.67
N LEU A 28 6.01 -17.47 21.27
CA LEU A 28 5.96 -16.15 21.92
C LEU A 28 5.70 -15.02 20.91
N CYS A 29 6.31 -15.06 19.72
CA CYS A 29 6.04 -14.09 18.66
C CYS A 29 4.58 -14.14 18.19
N ILE A 30 4.02 -15.35 18.02
CA ILE A 30 2.62 -15.53 17.60
C ILE A 30 1.67 -14.98 18.67
N ALA A 31 1.93 -15.28 19.95
CA ALA A 31 1.12 -14.76 21.05
C ALA A 31 1.17 -13.22 21.15
N PHE A 32 2.35 -12.64 20.93
CA PHE A 32 2.52 -11.19 20.91
C PHE A 32 1.75 -10.52 19.76
N LEU A 33 1.82 -11.08 18.55
CA LEU A 33 1.05 -10.61 17.38
C LEU A 33 -0.46 -10.70 17.63
N ALA A 34 -0.94 -11.81 18.18
CA ALA A 34 -2.36 -11.98 18.50
C ALA A 34 -2.86 -10.94 19.53
N SER A 35 -2.04 -10.60 20.53
CA SER A 35 -2.37 -9.59 21.54
C SER A 35 -2.49 -8.19 20.94
N ILE A 36 -1.59 -7.81 20.01
CA ILE A 36 -1.67 -6.52 19.30
C ILE A 36 -2.96 -6.46 18.46
N CYS A 37 -3.28 -7.51 17.69
CA CYS A 37 -4.48 -7.54 16.86
C CYS A 37 -5.77 -7.41 17.68
N ALA A 38 -5.83 -8.05 18.85
CA ALA A 38 -6.98 -7.94 19.76
C ALA A 38 -7.09 -6.53 20.37
N GLY A 39 -5.96 -5.93 20.78
CA GLY A 39 -5.93 -4.58 21.35
C GLY A 39 -6.35 -3.50 20.35
N VAL A 40 -5.88 -3.59 19.10
CA VAL A 40 -6.27 -2.67 18.03
C VAL A 40 -7.76 -2.83 17.72
N SER A 41 -8.27 -4.06 17.57
CA SER A 41 -9.69 -4.31 17.34
C SER A 41 -10.57 -3.75 18.46
N TYR A 42 -10.19 -3.94 19.72
CA TYR A 42 -10.92 -3.42 20.88
C TYR A 42 -10.90 -1.88 20.93
N TYR A 43 -9.76 -1.26 20.64
CA TYR A 43 -9.64 0.20 20.58
C TYR A 43 -10.53 0.81 19.50
N PHE A 44 -10.57 0.21 18.31
CA PHE A 44 -11.43 0.67 17.22
C PHE A 44 -12.93 0.51 17.52
N LEU A 45 -13.35 -0.57 18.19
CA LEU A 45 -14.74 -0.81 18.56
C LEU A 45 -15.25 0.16 19.64
N ASN A 46 -14.39 0.62 20.54
CA ASN A 46 -14.78 1.47 21.67
C ASN A 46 -14.60 2.96 21.44
N ASN A 47 -13.82 3.37 20.43
CA ASN A 47 -13.66 4.78 20.09
C ASN A 47 -14.80 5.26 19.17
N LYS A 48 -15.40 6.43 19.47
CA LYS A 48 -16.51 7.00 18.68
C LYS A 48 -16.15 7.22 17.20
N ALA A 49 -14.88 7.50 16.92
CA ALA A 49 -14.36 7.63 15.56
C ALA A 49 -14.36 6.30 14.77
N GLY A 50 -14.09 5.16 15.43
CA GLY A 50 -14.15 3.84 14.80
C GLY A 50 -15.58 3.39 14.52
N LYS A 51 -16.51 3.68 15.45
CA LYS A 51 -17.95 3.49 15.23
C LYS A 51 -18.47 4.33 14.06
N GLN A 52 -18.00 5.56 13.89
CA GLN A 52 -18.37 6.38 12.73
C GLN A 52 -17.85 5.81 11.41
N LEU A 53 -16.64 5.22 11.38
CA LEU A 53 -16.06 4.62 10.19
C LEU A 53 -16.82 3.37 9.69
N PHE A 54 -17.43 2.60 10.60
CA PHE A 54 -18.32 1.48 10.25
C PHE A 54 -19.79 1.88 10.11
N ALA A 55 -20.25 2.92 10.82
CA ALA A 55 -21.62 3.45 10.68
C ALA A 55 -21.81 4.34 9.44
N SER A 56 -20.72 4.85 8.84
CA SER A 56 -20.74 5.53 7.54
C SER A 56 -20.80 4.57 6.36
N VAL A 57 -20.65 3.26 6.59
CA VAL A 57 -21.10 2.23 5.64
C VAL A 57 -22.60 2.06 5.85
N LYS A 58 -23.38 3.10 5.48
CA LYS A 58 -24.82 2.92 5.32
C LYS A 58 -25.01 1.87 4.23
N LYS A 59 -25.69 0.78 4.57
CA LYS A 59 -26.40 -0.01 3.58
C LYS A 59 -27.47 0.90 3.02
N ASP A 60 -27.26 1.40 1.81
CA ASP A 60 -28.35 2.01 1.05
C ASP A 60 -29.40 0.93 0.83
N GLU A 61 -30.56 1.09 1.47
CA GLU A 61 -31.74 0.30 1.12
C GLU A 61 -32.16 0.68 -0.31
N PRO A 62 -32.63 -0.29 -1.12
CA PRO A 62 -33.00 0.00 -2.49
C PRO A 62 -34.24 0.89 -2.49
N VAL A 63 -34.08 2.16 -2.89
CA VAL A 63 -35.20 3.00 -3.29
C VAL A 63 -35.69 2.47 -4.62
N ASP A 64 -36.72 1.62 -4.55
CA ASP A 64 -37.53 1.30 -5.71
C ASP A 64 -38.49 2.48 -5.96
N ASN A 65 -38.22 3.23 -7.03
CA ASN A 65 -39.22 3.66 -8.01
C ASN A 65 -38.61 4.62 -9.04
N GLY A 66 -38.66 4.21 -10.30
CA GLY A 66 -38.50 5.09 -11.46
C GLY A 66 -37.17 4.88 -12.19
N THR A 67 -37.20 3.99 -13.19
CA THR A 67 -36.34 3.98 -14.39
C THR A 67 -34.98 4.66 -14.18
N SER A 68 -34.01 3.92 -13.64
CA SER A 68 -32.61 4.34 -13.62
C SER A 68 -32.15 4.57 -15.06
N GLN A 69 -32.27 5.83 -15.51
CA GLN A 69 -31.49 6.29 -16.64
C GLN A 69 -30.04 6.04 -16.27
N ASN A 70 -29.35 5.35 -17.17
CA ASN A 70 -27.95 5.02 -17.12
C ASN A 70 -27.14 6.31 -16.96
N LEU A 71 -27.01 6.80 -15.72
CA LEU A 71 -26.19 7.95 -15.40
C LEU A 71 -24.75 7.47 -15.53
N ASN A 72 -24.14 7.80 -16.66
CA ASN A 72 -22.70 7.69 -16.88
C ASN A 72 -21.98 8.55 -15.84
N SER A 73 -21.81 8.03 -14.63
CA SER A 73 -21.08 8.69 -13.55
C SER A 73 -19.59 8.46 -13.73
N ILE A 74 -18.78 9.52 -13.66
CA ILE A 74 -17.32 9.46 -13.70
C ILE A 74 -16.79 9.58 -12.27
N LYS A 75 -15.98 8.61 -11.83
CA LYS A 75 -15.27 8.64 -10.55
C LYS A 75 -13.96 9.41 -10.70
N VAL A 76 -13.87 10.56 -10.04
CA VAL A 76 -12.68 11.40 -10.06
C VAL A 76 -12.00 11.38 -8.69
N GLY A 77 -10.70 11.12 -8.66
CA GLY A 77 -9.86 11.22 -7.47
C GLY A 77 -8.81 12.33 -7.60
N PHE A 78 -8.39 12.87 -6.46
CA PHE A 78 -7.27 13.80 -6.39
C PHE A 78 -6.43 13.49 -5.15
N TRP A 79 -5.11 13.44 -5.29
CA TRP A 79 -4.23 13.18 -4.15
C TRP A 79 -2.89 13.92 -4.27
N ASN A 80 -2.55 14.69 -3.24
CA ASN A 80 -1.21 15.18 -2.98
C ASN A 80 -0.31 14.09 -2.37
N ILE A 81 0.77 13.72 -3.07
CA ILE A 81 1.68 12.65 -2.66
C ILE A 81 3.06 13.21 -2.31
N LEU A 82 3.22 13.54 -1.04
CA LEU A 82 4.47 14.03 -0.47
C LEU A 82 5.67 13.16 -0.86
N ASN A 83 6.66 13.81 -1.48
CA ASN A 83 7.95 13.22 -1.83
C ASN A 83 7.84 11.93 -2.67
N TYR A 84 6.88 11.85 -3.59
CA TYR A 84 6.77 10.68 -4.47
C TYR A 84 8.01 10.55 -5.37
N ASP A 85 8.56 9.35 -5.47
CA ASP A 85 9.69 9.03 -6.34
C ASP A 85 9.32 7.85 -7.23
N ASP A 86 9.29 8.08 -8.55
CA ASP A 86 8.91 7.05 -9.52
C ASP A 86 10.03 6.05 -9.82
N ASN A 87 11.29 6.41 -9.52
CA ASN A 87 12.45 5.54 -9.65
C ASN A 87 13.07 5.19 -8.29
N PRO A 88 12.29 4.59 -7.38
CA PRO A 88 12.69 4.44 -6.00
C PRO A 88 13.86 3.45 -5.85
N THR A 89 14.98 3.95 -5.34
CA THR A 89 16.13 3.10 -4.96
C THR A 89 15.96 2.49 -3.57
N LYS A 90 15.33 3.24 -2.65
CA LYS A 90 15.11 2.84 -1.25
C LYS A 90 13.89 1.95 -1.11
N VAL A 91 13.98 0.93 -0.24
CA VAL A 91 12.89 -0.04 0.02
C VAL A 91 11.59 0.66 0.46
N GLY A 92 11.67 1.66 1.34
CA GLY A 92 10.48 2.41 1.78
C GLY A 92 9.77 3.13 0.65
N LYS A 93 10.51 3.67 -0.32
CA LYS A 93 9.94 4.36 -1.49
C LYS A 93 9.33 3.36 -2.49
N LYS A 94 9.91 2.17 -2.65
CA LYS A 94 9.31 1.07 -3.42
C LYS A 94 7.96 0.64 -2.82
N PHE A 95 7.90 0.56 -1.49
CA PHE A 95 6.66 0.23 -0.79
C PHE A 95 5.60 1.35 -0.92
N GLN A 96 6.02 2.62 -0.90
CA GLN A 96 5.14 3.76 -1.17
C GLN A 96 4.50 3.65 -2.57
N GLN A 97 5.30 3.40 -3.62
CA GLN A 97 4.80 3.24 -4.99
C GLN A 97 3.81 2.07 -5.12
N GLU A 98 4.11 0.92 -4.48
CA GLU A 98 3.23 -0.24 -4.53
C GLU A 98 1.89 -0.01 -3.82
N ASN A 99 1.93 0.59 -2.62
CA ASN A 99 0.70 0.87 -1.88
C ASN A 99 -0.13 1.95 -2.56
N LEU A 100 0.50 2.96 -3.14
CA LEU A 100 -0.19 3.96 -3.94
C LEU A 100 -0.98 3.29 -5.07
N ALA A 101 -0.33 2.42 -5.86
CA ALA A 101 -0.99 1.70 -6.94
C ALA A 101 -2.17 0.83 -6.43
N LYS A 102 -2.00 0.16 -5.28
CA LYS A 102 -3.08 -0.62 -4.65
C LYS A 102 -4.25 0.24 -4.19
N VAL A 103 -3.99 1.41 -3.62
CA VAL A 103 -5.04 2.33 -3.17
C VAL A 103 -5.81 2.87 -4.37
N ILE A 104 -5.11 3.33 -5.41
CA ILE A 104 -5.74 3.79 -6.64
C ILE A 104 -6.62 2.68 -7.24
N LYS A 105 -6.09 1.46 -7.35
CA LYS A 105 -6.87 0.31 -7.80
C LYS A 105 -8.11 0.05 -6.93
N HIS A 106 -7.96 0.10 -5.61
CA HIS A 106 -9.09 -0.16 -4.71
C HIS A 106 -10.20 0.88 -4.85
N LEU A 107 -9.83 2.15 -5.01
CA LEU A 107 -10.78 3.23 -5.27
C LEU A 107 -11.41 3.14 -6.67
N ASN A 108 -10.69 2.53 -7.61
CA ASN A 108 -11.10 2.31 -8.99
C ASN A 108 -11.65 3.59 -9.67
N PRO A 109 -10.89 4.71 -9.66
CA PRO A 109 -11.31 5.94 -10.29
C PRO A 109 -11.25 5.84 -11.81
N ASP A 110 -12.14 6.54 -12.50
CA ASP A 110 -12.05 6.72 -13.95
C ASP A 110 -10.97 7.74 -14.31
N VAL A 111 -10.75 8.73 -13.42
CA VAL A 111 -9.70 9.73 -13.55
C VAL A 111 -9.09 10.00 -12.17
N ILE A 112 -7.76 10.04 -12.06
CA ILE A 112 -7.09 10.47 -10.82
C ILE A 112 -5.96 11.45 -11.08
N GLY A 113 -6.02 12.60 -10.41
CA GLY A 113 -4.97 13.61 -10.41
C GLY A 113 -4.00 13.40 -9.24
N LEU A 114 -2.69 13.40 -9.50
CA LEU A 114 -1.65 13.36 -8.47
C LEU A 114 -0.80 14.64 -8.53
N VAL A 115 -0.44 15.18 -7.37
CA VAL A 115 0.41 16.38 -7.26
C VAL A 115 1.59 16.13 -6.32
N GLU A 116 2.59 17.04 -6.35
CA GLU A 116 3.87 16.93 -5.64
C GLU A 116 4.69 15.69 -6.05
N VAL A 117 4.56 15.29 -7.32
CA VAL A 117 5.41 14.23 -7.86
C VAL A 117 6.78 14.80 -8.18
N ASN A 118 7.82 14.25 -7.56
CA ASN A 118 9.18 14.69 -7.79
C ASN A 118 9.55 14.51 -9.27
N SER A 119 9.94 15.60 -9.93
CA SER A 119 10.34 15.62 -11.33
C SER A 119 11.65 14.87 -11.61
N GLY A 120 12.42 14.53 -10.57
CA GLY A 120 13.71 13.85 -10.64
C GLY A 120 14.86 14.81 -10.97
N ASP A 121 16.04 14.22 -11.22
CA ASP A 121 17.20 14.97 -11.73
C ASP A 121 16.92 15.38 -13.19
N PRO A 122 17.24 16.61 -13.64
CA PRO A 122 17.11 17.00 -15.05
C PRO A 122 17.76 16.02 -16.04
N LYS A 123 18.83 15.31 -15.64
CA LYS A 123 19.50 14.28 -16.46
C LYS A 123 18.79 12.93 -16.45
N LYS A 124 17.95 12.67 -15.44
CA LYS A 124 17.19 11.44 -15.23
C LYS A 124 15.81 11.80 -14.71
N PRO A 125 14.95 12.40 -15.56
CA PRO A 125 13.64 12.83 -15.13
C PRO A 125 12.83 11.60 -14.71
N ASN A 126 12.07 11.74 -13.64
CA ASN A 126 11.06 10.75 -13.30
C ASN A 126 9.96 10.78 -14.37
N SER A 127 9.67 9.64 -14.99
CA SER A 127 8.76 9.56 -16.14
C SER A 127 7.38 9.03 -15.78
N VAL A 128 7.14 8.73 -14.51
CA VAL A 128 5.91 8.11 -13.93
C VAL A 128 5.48 6.80 -14.59
N ALA A 129 6.30 6.32 -15.51
CA ALA A 129 6.09 5.11 -16.27
C ALA A 129 6.08 3.89 -15.36
N ASN A 130 6.83 3.91 -14.25
CA ASN A 130 6.82 2.79 -13.32
C ASN A 130 5.49 2.73 -12.55
N LEU A 131 4.92 3.85 -12.13
CA LEU A 131 3.58 3.89 -11.54
C LEU A 131 2.50 3.43 -12.53
N THR A 132 2.51 3.98 -13.75
CA THR A 132 1.56 3.59 -14.82
C THR A 132 1.65 2.10 -15.09
N LYS A 133 2.87 1.58 -15.23
CA LYS A 133 3.11 0.14 -15.41
C LYS A 133 2.57 -0.66 -14.24
N LYS A 134 2.85 -0.24 -12.99
CA LYS A 134 2.38 -0.95 -11.80
C LYS A 134 0.86 -0.95 -11.66
N LEU A 135 0.18 0.15 -12.01
CA LEU A 135 -1.28 0.21 -12.07
C LEU A 135 -1.83 -0.79 -13.09
N ASN A 136 -1.23 -0.83 -14.28
CA ASN A 136 -1.64 -1.74 -15.36
C ASN A 136 -1.30 -3.21 -15.09
N GLU A 137 -0.24 -3.51 -14.32
CA GLU A 137 0.07 -4.87 -13.86
C GLU A 137 -0.95 -5.38 -12.84
N LEU A 138 -1.56 -4.48 -12.06
CA LEU A 138 -2.57 -4.85 -11.08
C LEU A 138 -3.96 -5.02 -11.71
N GLU A 139 -4.22 -4.42 -12.86
CA GLU A 139 -5.49 -4.52 -13.60
C GLU A 139 -5.41 -5.65 -14.64
N ASN A 140 -6.23 -6.69 -14.49
CA ASN A 140 -6.26 -7.79 -15.47
C ASN A 140 -7.09 -7.44 -16.73
N ALA A 141 -7.71 -6.26 -16.81
CA ALA A 141 -8.61 -5.89 -17.90
C ALA A 141 -8.64 -4.39 -18.26
N GLN A 142 -8.30 -3.47 -17.35
CA GLN A 142 -8.40 -2.02 -17.60
C GLN A 142 -7.02 -1.37 -17.60
N THR A 143 -6.75 -0.51 -18.58
CA THR A 143 -5.46 0.17 -18.68
C THR A 143 -5.61 1.64 -18.32
N TYR A 144 -4.71 2.16 -17.50
CA TYR A 144 -4.55 3.58 -17.27
C TYR A 144 -3.53 4.14 -18.25
N THR A 145 -3.85 5.32 -18.79
CA THR A 145 -2.90 6.21 -19.47
C THR A 145 -2.55 7.35 -18.53
N SER A 146 -1.34 7.88 -18.64
CA SER A 146 -0.84 8.97 -17.79
C SER A 146 -0.47 10.18 -18.63
N ILE A 147 -0.95 11.36 -18.23
CA ILE A 147 -0.51 12.67 -18.70
C ILE A 147 0.31 13.30 -17.57
N THR A 148 1.47 13.83 -17.91
CA THR A 148 2.39 14.46 -16.94
C THR A 148 2.68 15.88 -17.38
N SER A 149 2.64 16.83 -16.45
CA SER A 149 3.02 18.22 -16.72
C SER A 149 4.52 18.36 -16.91
N ASP A 150 4.92 19.50 -17.48
CA ASP A 150 6.29 19.98 -17.33
C ASP A 150 6.63 20.18 -15.85
N PRO A 151 7.94 20.14 -15.49
CA PRO A 151 8.38 20.50 -14.16
C PRO A 151 7.90 21.91 -13.78
N VAL A 152 7.24 22.01 -12.64
CA VAL A 152 6.79 23.27 -12.05
C VAL A 152 7.69 23.55 -10.86
N PHE A 153 8.13 24.81 -10.72
CA PHE A 153 8.83 25.23 -9.51
C PHE A 153 7.79 25.34 -8.39
N GLY A 154 8.05 24.68 -7.26
CA GLY A 154 7.28 24.94 -6.06
C GLY A 154 7.43 26.42 -5.69
N GLU A 155 6.33 27.09 -5.31
CA GLU A 155 6.40 28.45 -4.76
C GLU A 155 7.05 28.39 -3.36
N GLY A 156 8.38 28.35 -3.31
CA GLY A 156 9.11 28.24 -2.05
C GLY A 156 10.61 28.01 -2.24
N ASN A 157 11.36 28.16 -1.16
CA ASN A 157 12.83 28.01 -1.08
C ASN A 157 13.29 26.54 -1.24
N GLU A 158 12.55 25.75 -2.01
CA GLU A 158 12.67 24.32 -2.16
C GLU A 158 13.40 24.04 -3.48
N GLY A 159 14.64 23.57 -3.40
CA GLY A 159 15.47 23.23 -4.57
C GLY A 159 14.97 22.03 -5.39
N SER A 160 13.69 21.66 -5.28
CA SER A 160 13.07 20.51 -5.91
C SER A 160 11.93 20.95 -6.82
N THR A 161 12.04 20.60 -8.11
CA THR A 161 10.97 20.77 -9.10
C THR A 161 9.96 19.64 -9.01
N GLU A 162 8.68 19.94 -9.14
CA GLU A 162 7.56 18.99 -9.00
C GLU A 162 6.78 18.87 -10.30
N ARG A 163 5.83 17.91 -10.37
CA ARG A 163 4.94 17.72 -11.50
C ARG A 163 3.53 17.38 -11.05
N TYR A 164 2.58 17.75 -11.91
CA TYR A 164 1.21 17.29 -11.86
C TYR A 164 1.00 16.12 -12.79
N LEU A 165 0.20 15.18 -12.35
CA LEU A 165 -0.12 13.98 -13.11
C LEU A 165 -1.62 13.77 -13.17
N LEU A 166 -2.03 13.21 -14.29
CA LEU A 166 -3.39 12.76 -14.49
C LEU A 166 -3.36 11.34 -15.05
N PHE A 167 -3.97 10.41 -14.34
CA PHE A 167 -4.24 9.07 -14.86
C PHE A 167 -5.68 9.01 -15.35
N ILE A 168 -5.86 8.49 -16.55
CA ILE A 168 -7.17 8.31 -17.18
C ILE A 168 -7.33 6.84 -17.48
N LYS A 169 -8.43 6.28 -16.99
CA LYS A 169 -8.79 4.89 -17.21
C LYS A 169 -9.36 4.72 -18.62
N ASN A 170 -8.79 3.80 -19.38
CA ASN A 170 -9.32 3.41 -20.69
C ASN A 170 -10.47 2.43 -20.48
N GLN A 171 -11.58 2.66 -21.21
CA GLN A 171 -12.76 1.79 -21.22
C GLN A 171 -12.52 0.51 -22.02
#